data_AF-A0A8I6S1M3-F1
#
_entry.id   AF-A0A8I6S1M3-F1
#
_cell.length_a   1.000
_cell.length_b   1.000
_cell.length_c   1.000
_cell.angle_alpha   90.00
_cell.angle_beta   90.00
_cell.angle_gamma   90.00
#
_symmetry.space_group_name_H-M   'P 1'
#
loop_
_entity.id
_entity.type
_entity.pdbx_description
1 polymer ?
#
loop_
_entity_poly.entity_id
_entity_poly.type
_entity_poly.pdbx_seq_one_letter_code
_entity_poly.pdbx_strand_id
1 'polypeptide(L)'
;MGSTKRSRTEDEERKRKKKKKHEKKKKSKKKRSRSSSSDRQERKKKKDKKKNRDEPVGPLPPAELALEVKKSFAPMTKEDWEKKQSVVRKVYDEQSGRYRLVKGDGEIIEEIVSKDRHKEINKQATQGDGEYFQSVISKGANK
;
A
#
# COMPACT_ATOMS: atom_id res chain seq x y z
N MET A 1 21.58 -44.85 -13.47
CA MET A 1 22.31 -43.56 -13.58
C MET A 1 21.64 -42.73 -14.66
N GLY A 2 21.10 -41.55 -14.36
CA GLY A 2 20.36 -40.79 -15.38
C GLY A 2 20.09 -39.32 -15.03
N SER A 3 20.84 -38.45 -15.71
CA SER A 3 20.45 -37.10 -16.16
C SER A 3 20.31 -35.94 -15.16
N THR A 4 21.45 -35.33 -14.79
CA THR A 4 21.51 -34.00 -14.14
C THR A 4 22.33 -33.01 -14.98
N LYS A 5 21.96 -32.79 -16.25
CA LYS A 5 22.62 -31.79 -17.12
C LYS A 5 21.69 -30.77 -17.80
N ARG A 6 20.39 -30.75 -17.48
CA ARG A 6 19.43 -29.76 -18.06
C ARG A 6 19.16 -28.51 -17.21
N SER A 7 19.64 -28.41 -15.96
CA SER A 7 19.20 -27.35 -15.04
C SER A 7 20.09 -26.08 -14.99
N ARG A 8 21.34 -26.12 -15.46
CA ARG A 8 22.29 -25.00 -15.26
C ARG A 8 22.13 -23.88 -16.28
N THR A 9 21.69 -24.21 -17.50
CA THR A 9 21.51 -23.26 -18.61
C THR A 9 20.21 -22.48 -18.51
N GLU A 10 19.11 -23.12 -18.10
CA GLU A 10 17.82 -22.45 -17.87
C GLU A 10 17.87 -21.45 -16.69
N ASP A 11 18.60 -21.78 -15.63
CA ASP A 11 18.75 -20.91 -14.46
C ASP A 11 19.57 -19.65 -14.79
N GLU A 12 20.64 -19.80 -15.57
CA GLU A 12 21.43 -18.70 -16.17
C GLU A 12 20.54 -17.79 -17.04
N GLU A 13 19.72 -18.37 -17.92
CA GLU A 13 18.83 -17.62 -18.80
C GLU A 13 17.76 -16.85 -18.02
N ARG A 14 17.17 -17.47 -16.98
CA ARG A 14 16.18 -16.86 -16.10
C ARG A 14 16.79 -15.68 -15.32
N LYS A 15 18.04 -15.80 -14.85
CA LYS A 15 18.79 -14.72 -14.21
C LYS A 15 19.06 -13.56 -15.17
N ARG A 16 19.45 -13.83 -16.43
CA ARG A 16 19.66 -12.80 -17.46
C ARG A 16 18.37 -12.06 -17.80
N LYS A 17 17.24 -12.78 -17.96
CA LYS A 17 15.91 -12.17 -18.20
C LYS A 17 15.48 -11.27 -17.03
N LYS A 18 15.73 -11.69 -15.79
CA LYS A 18 15.40 -10.90 -14.58
C LYS A 18 16.23 -9.61 -14.50
N LYS A 19 17.54 -9.67 -14.80
CA LYS A 19 18.43 -8.49 -14.86
C LYS A 19 17.96 -7.48 -15.92
N LYS A 20 17.68 -7.93 -17.16
CA LYS A 20 17.16 -7.06 -18.23
C LYS A 20 15.83 -6.38 -17.87
N LYS A 21 14.91 -7.08 -17.18
CA LYS A 21 13.63 -6.52 -16.74
C LYS A 21 13.81 -5.42 -15.68
N HIS A 22 14.74 -5.61 -14.74
CA HIS A 22 15.03 -4.63 -13.69
C HIS A 22 15.65 -3.34 -14.27
N GLU A 23 16.56 -3.47 -15.23
CA GLU A 23 17.19 -2.34 -15.89
C GLU A 23 16.20 -1.50 -16.71
N LYS A 24 15.31 -2.14 -17.47
CA LYS A 24 14.20 -1.46 -18.18
C LYS A 24 13.29 -0.69 -17.21
N LYS A 25 12.95 -1.28 -16.07
CA LYS A 25 12.15 -0.60 -15.02
C LYS A 25 12.87 0.62 -14.46
N LYS A 26 14.17 0.54 -14.16
CA LYS A 26 14.98 1.68 -13.70
C LYS A 26 15.03 2.81 -14.72
N LYS A 27 15.22 2.49 -16.01
CA LYS A 27 15.24 3.49 -17.10
C LYS A 27 13.88 4.18 -17.27
N SER A 28 12.77 3.43 -17.14
CA SER A 28 11.41 4.00 -17.19
C SER A 28 11.10 4.94 -16.01
N LYS A 29 11.53 4.60 -14.79
CA LYS A 29 11.37 5.46 -13.60
C LYS A 29 12.18 6.76 -13.74
N LYS A 30 13.41 6.70 -14.25
CA LYS A 30 14.26 7.88 -14.49
C LYS A 30 13.73 8.81 -15.59
N LYS A 31 13.00 8.28 -16.58
CA LYS A 31 12.30 9.11 -17.59
C LYS A 31 11.07 9.80 -16.98
N ARG A 32 10.25 9.08 -16.21
CA ARG A 32 9.07 9.65 -15.53
C ARG A 32 9.41 10.74 -14.51
N SER A 33 10.54 10.60 -13.81
CA SER A 33 10.99 11.61 -12.85
C SER A 33 11.53 12.90 -13.50
N ARG A 34 11.95 12.83 -14.77
CA ARG A 34 12.43 14.00 -15.54
C ARG A 34 11.30 14.75 -16.22
N SER A 35 10.24 14.05 -16.65
CA SER A 35 9.05 14.70 -17.22
C SER A 35 8.19 15.38 -16.16
N SER A 36 8.20 14.90 -14.90
CA SER A 36 7.46 15.54 -13.81
C SER A 36 8.16 16.78 -13.23
N SER A 37 9.48 16.93 -13.43
CA SER A 37 10.20 18.13 -12.99
C SER A 37 10.04 19.31 -13.96
N SER A 38 9.86 19.05 -15.27
CA SER A 38 9.65 20.12 -16.27
C SER A 38 8.24 20.74 -16.19
N ASP A 39 7.19 19.95 -15.96
CA ASP A 39 5.81 20.46 -15.82
C ASP A 39 5.65 21.36 -14.58
N ARG A 40 6.41 21.07 -13.51
CA ARG A 40 6.36 21.81 -12.24
C ARG A 40 7.00 23.21 -12.33
N GLN A 41 7.93 23.43 -13.26
CA GLN A 41 8.55 24.75 -13.47
C GLN A 41 7.68 25.67 -14.34
N GLU A 42 6.90 25.12 -15.27
CA GLU A 42 6.05 25.93 -16.15
C GLU A 42 4.80 26.46 -15.41
N ARG A 43 4.25 25.69 -14.46
CA ARG A 43 3.13 26.13 -13.61
C ARG A 43 3.49 27.23 -12.59
N LYS A 44 4.77 27.40 -12.24
CA LYS A 44 5.20 28.46 -11.31
C LYS A 44 5.26 29.85 -11.95
N LYS A 45 5.46 29.96 -13.27
CA LYS A 45 5.58 31.27 -13.96
C LYS A 45 4.23 31.91 -14.34
N LYS A 46 3.10 31.20 -14.23
CA LYS A 46 1.76 31.74 -14.56
C LYS A 46 0.96 32.26 -13.35
N LYS A 47 1.53 32.29 -12.15
CA LYS A 47 0.79 32.64 -10.91
C LYS A 47 1.03 34.05 -10.36
N ASP A 48 1.70 34.94 -11.11
CA ASP A 48 1.98 36.32 -10.68
C ASP A 48 1.08 37.39 -11.31
N LYS A 49 0.05 37.03 -12.08
CA LYS A 49 -0.90 38.00 -12.66
C LYS A 49 -2.36 37.69 -12.28
N LYS A 50 -2.71 37.90 -11.01
CA LYS A 50 -4.07 38.28 -10.59
C LYS A 50 -4.04 38.82 -9.14
N LYS A 51 -3.45 40.00 -8.95
CA LYS A 51 -3.76 40.87 -7.81
C LYS A 51 -4.91 41.77 -8.27
N ASN A 52 -6.15 41.33 -8.08
CA ASN A 52 -7.30 42.20 -8.27
C ASN A 52 -8.23 42.05 -7.07
N ARG A 53 -8.23 43.10 -6.25
CA ARG A 53 -9.35 43.74 -5.55
C ARG A 53 -10.34 42.80 -4.85
N ASP A 54 -10.07 42.54 -3.58
CA ASP A 54 -11.10 42.30 -2.56
C ASP A 54 -10.68 43.11 -1.32
N GLU A 55 -11.06 44.39 -1.27
CA GLU A 55 -11.09 45.11 0.00
C GLU A 55 -12.26 44.55 0.82
N PRO A 56 -12.06 44.16 2.10
CA PRO A 56 -13.14 43.62 2.91
C PRO A 56 -14.14 44.74 3.23
N VAL A 57 -15.31 44.71 2.57
CA VAL A 57 -16.47 45.54 2.93
C VAL A 57 -17.12 44.90 4.17
N GLY A 58 -16.63 45.24 5.36
CA GLY A 58 -17.20 44.80 6.64
C GLY A 58 -16.21 44.85 7.81
N PRO A 59 -16.68 44.78 9.07
CA PRO A 59 -15.80 44.71 10.23
C PRO A 59 -14.83 43.53 10.08
N LEU A 60 -13.53 43.81 10.19
CA LEU A 60 -12.50 42.78 10.14
C LEU A 60 -12.78 41.78 11.26
N PRO A 61 -12.94 40.48 10.95
CA PRO A 61 -13.09 39.48 12.00
C PRO A 61 -11.87 39.52 12.91
N PRO A 62 -12.03 39.27 14.22
CA PRO A 62 -10.93 39.10 15.16
C PRO A 62 -9.81 38.24 14.55
N ALA A 63 -8.56 38.66 14.73
CA ALA A 63 -7.40 38.06 14.04
C ALA A 63 -7.34 36.53 14.21
N GLU A 64 -7.78 36.01 15.36
CA GLU A 64 -7.88 34.58 15.64
C GLU A 64 -8.86 33.86 14.72
N LEU A 65 -10.05 34.43 14.50
CA LEU A 65 -11.06 33.88 13.59
C LEU A 65 -10.58 33.94 12.13
N ALA A 66 -9.91 35.02 11.74
CA ALA A 66 -9.34 35.14 10.41
C ALA A 66 -8.26 34.09 10.13
N LEU A 67 -7.46 33.73 11.15
CA LEU A 67 -6.46 32.67 11.06
C LEU A 67 -7.11 31.28 10.97
N GLU A 68 -8.16 31.03 11.76
CA GLU A 68 -8.86 29.75 11.74
C GLU A 68 -9.55 29.50 10.39
N VAL A 69 -10.27 30.50 9.88
CA VAL A 69 -10.89 30.46 8.55
C VAL A 69 -9.85 30.17 7.46
N LYS A 70 -8.69 30.83 7.51
CA LYS A 70 -7.60 30.58 6.56
C LYS A 70 -7.04 29.16 6.65
N LYS A 71 -6.96 28.57 7.85
CA LYS A 71 -6.53 27.17 8.03
C LYS A 71 -7.55 26.19 7.46
N SER A 72 -8.85 26.42 7.66
CA SER A 72 -9.91 25.52 7.17
C SER A 72 -9.99 25.46 5.64
N PHE A 73 -9.75 26.59 4.96
CA PHE A 73 -9.77 26.66 3.49
C PHE A 73 -8.41 26.37 2.83
N ALA A 74 -7.33 26.26 3.61
CA ALA A 74 -6.01 25.91 3.09
C ALA A 74 -5.92 24.40 2.80
N PRO A 75 -5.19 24.00 1.73
CA PRO A 75 -4.78 22.61 1.56
C PRO A 75 -4.02 22.13 2.80
N MET A 76 -4.27 20.88 3.17
CA MET A 76 -3.68 20.26 4.34
C MET A 76 -2.14 20.30 4.30
N THR A 77 -1.51 20.56 5.45
CA THR A 77 -0.05 20.49 5.55
C THR A 77 0.42 19.04 5.47
N LYS A 78 1.68 18.84 5.06
CA LYS A 78 2.28 17.50 4.98
C LYS A 78 2.27 16.80 6.34
N GLU A 79 2.62 17.53 7.40
CA GLU A 79 2.68 17.01 8.77
C GLU A 79 1.31 16.54 9.24
N ASP A 80 0.27 17.33 8.99
CA ASP A 80 -1.07 16.94 9.40
C ASP A 80 -1.56 15.73 8.59
N TRP A 81 -1.21 15.65 7.31
CA TRP A 81 -1.55 14.49 6.46
C TRP A 81 -0.85 13.23 6.98
N GLU A 82 0.42 13.31 7.35
CA GLU A 82 1.17 12.20 7.96
C GLU A 82 0.55 11.80 9.31
N LYS A 83 0.13 12.76 10.15
CA LYS A 83 -0.60 12.48 11.39
C LYS A 83 -1.91 11.74 11.14
N LYS A 84 -2.69 12.12 10.12
CA LYS A 84 -3.91 11.38 9.77
C LYS A 84 -3.60 9.97 9.31
N GLN A 85 -2.56 9.81 8.48
CA GLN A 85 -2.18 8.53 7.89
C GLN A 85 -1.47 7.57 8.86
N SER A 86 -0.91 8.06 9.97
CA SER A 86 -0.23 7.22 10.96
C SER A 86 -1.18 6.48 11.90
N VAL A 87 -2.45 6.89 11.98
CA VAL A 87 -3.43 6.28 12.87
C VAL A 87 -3.89 4.92 12.34
N VAL A 88 -3.78 3.89 13.17
CA VAL A 88 -4.24 2.53 12.89
C VAL A 88 -5.32 2.14 13.90
N ARG A 89 -6.46 1.63 13.41
CA ARG A 89 -7.61 1.22 14.23
C ARG A 89 -7.96 -0.25 13.96
N LYS A 90 -8.33 -1.01 15.00
CA LYS A 90 -8.92 -2.35 14.84
C LYS A 90 -10.42 -2.20 14.67
N VAL A 91 -10.95 -2.62 13.53
CA VAL A 91 -12.37 -2.55 13.18
C VAL A 91 -12.88 -3.95 12.91
N TYR A 92 -14.02 -4.30 13.49
CA TYR A 92 -14.68 -5.56 13.22
C TYR A 92 -15.41 -5.47 11.86
N ASP A 93 -15.17 -6.45 11.00
CA ASP A 93 -15.87 -6.59 9.72
C ASP A 93 -16.96 -7.67 9.84
N GLU A 94 -18.21 -7.24 9.84
CA GLU A 94 -19.40 -8.09 9.99
C GLU A 94 -19.54 -9.11 8.85
N GLN A 95 -19.08 -8.78 7.63
CA GLN A 95 -19.24 -9.67 6.48
C GLN A 95 -18.30 -10.88 6.55
N SER A 96 -17.06 -10.67 7.01
CA SER A 96 -16.06 -11.74 7.13
C SER A 96 -16.00 -12.35 8.55
N GLY A 97 -16.59 -11.69 9.54
CA GLY A 97 -16.47 -12.05 10.95
C GLY A 97 -15.05 -11.88 11.53
N ARG A 98 -14.20 -11.06 10.89
CA ARG A 98 -12.79 -10.88 11.26
C ARG A 98 -12.49 -9.45 11.69
N TYR A 99 -11.53 -9.27 12.58
CA TYR A 99 -10.97 -7.96 12.88
C TYR A 99 -9.98 -7.55 11.81
N ARG A 100 -10.18 -6.37 11.23
CA ARG A 100 -9.30 -5.75 10.24
C ARG A 100 -8.60 -4.55 10.86
N LEU A 101 -7.33 -4.34 10.51
CA LEU A 101 -6.64 -3.11 10.85
C LEU A 101 -6.90 -2.10 9.73
N VAL A 102 -7.38 -0.91 10.09
CA VAL A 102 -7.68 0.19 9.17
C VAL A 102 -6.71 1.32 9.44
N LYS A 103 -5.96 1.74 8.42
CA LYS A 103 -4.97 2.82 8.50
C LYS A 103 -5.47 4.05 7.76
N GLY A 104 -5.27 5.21 8.38
CA GLY A 104 -5.59 6.52 7.80
C GLY A 104 -7.03 6.61 7.29
N ASP A 105 -7.17 6.90 6.00
CA ASP A 105 -8.46 7.18 5.35
C ASP A 105 -9.21 5.91 4.86
N GLY A 106 -8.70 4.71 5.16
CA GLY A 106 -9.41 3.46 4.84
C GLY A 106 -8.55 2.33 4.25
N GLU A 107 -7.22 2.43 4.31
CA GLU A 107 -6.36 1.33 3.88
C GLU A 107 -6.53 0.15 4.84
N ILE A 108 -7.02 -0.99 4.33
CA ILE A 108 -7.16 -2.21 5.11
C ILE A 108 -5.81 -2.94 5.09
N ILE A 109 -5.27 -3.18 6.27
CA ILE A 109 -4.06 -3.97 6.48
C ILE A 109 -4.36 -5.20 7.34
N GLU A 110 -3.57 -6.24 7.15
CA GLU A 110 -3.64 -7.45 7.95
C GLU A 110 -2.69 -7.35 9.14
N GLU A 111 -3.09 -7.96 10.26
CA GLU A 111 -2.22 -8.09 11.42
C GLU A 111 -1.15 -9.15 11.14
N ILE A 112 0.13 -8.77 11.21
CA ILE A 112 1.21 -9.75 11.23
C ILE A 112 1.14 -10.50 12.56
N VAL A 113 0.80 -11.78 12.50
CA VAL A 113 0.74 -12.66 13.67
C VAL A 113 2.13 -13.21 14.03
N SER A 114 2.32 -13.58 15.30
CA SER A 114 3.52 -14.28 15.73
C SER A 114 3.67 -15.63 15.02
N LYS A 115 4.90 -16.14 14.95
CA LYS A 115 5.19 -17.43 14.31
C LYS A 115 4.37 -18.58 14.92
N ASP A 116 4.19 -18.58 16.23
CA ASP A 116 3.47 -19.66 16.92
C ASP A 116 1.96 -19.55 16.70
N ARG A 117 1.39 -18.34 16.71
CA ARG A 117 -0.02 -18.12 16.33
C ARG A 117 -0.28 -18.49 14.88
N HIS A 118 0.66 -18.20 13.97
CA HIS A 118 0.56 -18.61 12.57
C HIS A 118 0.53 -20.15 12.43
N LYS A 119 1.37 -20.87 13.18
CA LYS A 119 1.33 -22.35 13.20
C LYS A 119 -0.01 -22.87 13.73
N GLU A 120 -0.55 -22.26 14.76
CA GLU A 120 -1.82 -22.67 15.36
C GLU A 120 -2.99 -22.47 14.40
N ILE A 121 -3.06 -21.31 13.73
CA ILE A 121 -4.03 -21.03 12.68
C ILE A 121 -3.93 -22.08 11.56
N ASN A 122 -2.71 -22.40 11.11
CA ASN A 122 -2.52 -23.41 10.08
C ASN A 122 -2.95 -24.80 10.56
N LYS A 123 -2.61 -25.17 11.80
CA LYS A 123 -3.01 -26.46 12.38
C LYS A 123 -4.53 -26.60 12.43
N GLN A 124 -5.23 -25.56 12.89
CA GLN A 124 -6.70 -25.52 12.91
C GLN A 124 -7.29 -25.58 11.50
N ALA A 125 -6.74 -24.82 10.56
CA ALA A 125 -7.21 -24.79 9.18
C ALA A 125 -7.07 -26.13 8.46
N THR A 126 -6.01 -26.89 8.74
CA THR A 126 -5.74 -28.19 8.08
C THR A 126 -6.22 -29.40 8.89
N GLN A 127 -6.88 -29.20 10.04
CA GLN A 127 -7.29 -30.31 10.91
C GLN A 127 -8.25 -31.27 10.19
N GLY A 128 -9.26 -30.72 9.52
CA GLY A 128 -10.25 -31.52 8.78
C GLY A 128 -9.69 -32.23 7.55
N ASP A 129 -8.76 -31.61 6.82
CA ASP A 129 -8.10 -32.22 5.66
C ASP A 129 -7.27 -33.44 6.06
N GLY A 130 -6.58 -33.37 7.20
CA GLY A 130 -5.81 -34.49 7.74
C GLY A 130 -6.68 -35.70 8.08
N GLU A 131 -7.79 -35.46 8.77
CA GLU A 131 -8.77 -36.51 9.13
C GLU A 131 -9.39 -37.13 7.88
N TYR A 132 -9.80 -36.30 6.91
CA TYR A 132 -10.34 -36.77 5.64
C TYR A 132 -9.33 -37.64 4.88
N PHE A 133 -8.09 -37.17 4.72
CA PHE A 133 -7.04 -37.92 4.04
C PHE A 133 -6.77 -39.28 4.70
N GLN A 134 -6.68 -39.31 6.04
CA GLN A 134 -6.51 -40.57 6.79
C GLN A 134 -7.70 -41.52 6.59
N SER A 135 -8.93 -41.00 6.55
CA SER A 135 -10.12 -41.81 6.30
C SER A 135 -10.16 -42.38 4.87
N VAL A 136 -9.65 -41.64 3.89
CA VAL A 136 -9.58 -42.09 2.49
C VAL A 136 -8.50 -43.14 2.30
N ILE A 137 -7.30 -42.93 2.87
CA ILE A 137 -6.20 -43.91 2.80
C ILE A 137 -6.58 -45.21 3.50
N SER A 138 -7.14 -45.15 4.71
CA SER A 138 -7.55 -46.35 5.45
C SER A 138 -8.64 -47.15 4.74
N LYS A 139 -9.59 -46.49 4.07
CA LYS A 139 -10.61 -47.16 3.24
C LYS A 139 -10.04 -47.74 1.95
N GLY A 140 -9.02 -47.11 1.37
CA GLY A 140 -8.34 -47.60 0.17
C GLY A 140 -7.37 -48.76 0.43
N ALA A 141 -6.82 -48.87 1.64
CA ALA A 141 -5.91 -49.95 2.04
C ALA A 141 -6.62 -51.27 2.42
N ASN A 142 -7.93 -51.21 2.70
CA ASN A 142 -8.78 -52.37 3.04
C ASN A 142 -9.57 -52.91 1.83
N LYS A 143 -9.15 -52.61 0.60
CA LYS A 143 -9.73 -53.09 -0.64
C LYS A 143 -8.66 -53.80 -1.46
#